data_AF-A0A6C0K4W5-F1
#
_entry.id   AF-A0A6C0K4W5-F1
#
_cell.length_a   1.000
_cell.length_b   1.000
_cell.length_c   1.000
_cell.angle_alpha   90.00
_cell.angle_beta   90.00
_cell.angle_gamma   90.00
#
_symmetry.space_group_name_H-M   'P 1'
#
loop_
_entity.id
_entity.type
_entity.pdbx_description
1 polymer ?
#
loop_
_entity_poly.entity_id
_entity_poly.type
_entity_poly.pdbx_seq_one_letter_code
_entity_poly.pdbx_strand_id
1 'polypeptide(L)'
;MFACFFKSSVSPPSPISQKYPEYTAAGCLFAEGSVALAGVQKQFLVGVGKRNPVLSGLGGRRESSDIDWVHTALRETVEELFDVKDVPVTLLNRLRLLLPIRSAVETDGYVMIQYSFDDLVVLLTCCMSLVSPLYKVQPRTLQDLIVKRCVGSGEIGSLALVPRLQGITIDPHFEEDLVKKIEVGTA
;
A
#
# COMPACT_ATOMS: atom_id res chain seq x y z
N MET A 1 -12.46 28.42 19.78
CA MET A 1 -11.74 27.54 20.72
C MET A 1 -12.65 26.34 21.01
N PHE A 2 -12.52 25.26 20.25
CA PHE A 2 -13.31 24.02 20.45
C PHE A 2 -12.34 22.91 20.82
N ALA A 3 -12.36 22.51 22.09
CA ALA A 3 -11.65 21.35 22.60
C ALA A 3 -12.58 20.13 22.48
N CYS A 4 -12.37 19.29 21.47
CA CYS A 4 -12.94 17.94 21.44
C CYS A 4 -12.03 17.02 22.27
N PHE A 5 -12.39 16.81 23.52
CA PHE A 5 -11.90 15.69 24.31
C PHE A 5 -12.48 14.39 23.76
N PHE A 6 -11.72 13.65 22.94
CA PHE A 6 -12.00 12.23 22.73
C PHE A 6 -11.50 11.47 23.96
N LYS A 7 -12.43 11.03 24.81
CA LYS A 7 -12.16 9.99 25.80
C LYS A 7 -11.84 8.70 25.04
N SER A 8 -10.56 8.37 25.00
CA SER A 8 -10.02 7.09 24.57
C SER A 8 -10.44 6.01 25.57
N SER A 9 -11.52 5.30 25.26
CA SER A 9 -11.72 3.92 25.71
C SER A 9 -11.94 3.06 24.47
N VAL A 10 -10.91 3.00 23.64
CA VAL A 10 -10.82 1.97 22.61
C VAL A 10 -10.51 0.67 23.34
N SER A 11 -11.52 -0.20 23.46
CA SER A 11 -11.30 -1.59 23.82
C SER A 11 -10.27 -2.18 22.85
N PRO A 12 -9.29 -2.99 23.31
CA PRO A 12 -8.32 -3.59 22.42
C PRO A 12 -9.06 -4.37 21.33
N PRO A 13 -8.61 -4.30 20.06
CA PRO A 13 -9.21 -5.07 18.99
C PRO A 13 -9.23 -6.55 19.37
N SER A 14 -10.35 -7.23 19.09
CA SER A 14 -10.51 -8.65 19.37
C SER A 14 -9.31 -9.44 18.84
N PRO A 15 -8.83 -10.46 19.57
CA PRO A 15 -7.69 -11.24 19.12
C PRO A 15 -7.97 -11.83 17.74
N ILE A 16 -7.01 -11.68 16.84
CA ILE A 16 -7.07 -12.29 15.52
C ILE A 16 -7.04 -13.80 15.76
N SER A 17 -8.12 -14.50 15.39
CA SER A 17 -8.25 -15.94 15.62
C SER A 17 -7.21 -16.74 14.84
N GLN A 18 -6.72 -16.19 13.73
CA GLN A 18 -5.71 -16.77 12.87
C GLN A 18 -4.30 -16.32 13.26
N LYS A 19 -3.42 -17.28 13.51
CA LYS A 19 -2.01 -17.02 13.86
C LYS A 19 -1.10 -17.57 12.77
N TYR A 20 -0.11 -16.77 12.39
CA TYR A 20 1.00 -17.18 11.53
C TYR A 20 2.29 -16.95 12.31
N PRO A 21 2.71 -17.87 13.19
CA PRO A 21 3.86 -17.65 14.07
C PRO A 21 5.19 -17.55 13.31
N GLU A 22 5.31 -18.26 12.19
CA GLU A 22 6.54 -18.40 11.39
C GLU A 22 6.59 -17.44 10.18
N TYR A 23 5.73 -16.42 10.12
CA TYR A 23 5.75 -15.48 9.00
C TYR A 23 7.07 -14.70 8.96
N THR A 24 7.55 -14.45 7.74
CA THR A 24 8.76 -13.68 7.48
C THR A 24 8.46 -12.31 6.88
N ALA A 25 7.28 -12.15 6.29
CA ALA A 25 6.83 -10.94 5.64
C ALA A 25 5.30 -10.85 5.64
N ALA A 26 4.76 -9.64 5.52
CA ALA A 26 3.33 -9.43 5.42
C ALA A 26 2.97 -8.15 4.66
N GLY A 27 1.76 -8.11 4.13
CA GLY A 27 1.26 -6.97 3.35
C GLY A 27 -0.25 -6.91 3.23
N CYS A 28 -0.72 -5.86 2.56
CA CYS A 28 -2.12 -5.61 2.28
C CYS A 28 -2.39 -5.65 0.78
N LEU A 29 -3.46 -6.35 0.39
CA LEU A 29 -4.03 -6.32 -0.95
C LEU A 29 -5.37 -5.58 -0.90
N PHE A 30 -5.43 -4.40 -1.50
CA PHE A 30 -6.69 -3.69 -1.69
C PHE A 30 -7.32 -4.12 -3.01
N ALA A 31 -8.51 -4.71 -2.97
CA ALA A 31 -9.18 -5.25 -4.14
C ALA A 31 -10.70 -5.16 -4.03
N GLU A 32 -11.35 -4.94 -5.17
CA GLU A 32 -12.81 -4.89 -5.31
C GLU A 32 -13.19 -5.60 -6.61
N GLY A 33 -14.07 -6.60 -6.51
CA GLY A 33 -14.45 -7.43 -7.67
C GLY A 33 -13.24 -7.98 -8.42
N SER A 34 -13.12 -7.61 -9.70
CA SER A 34 -12.06 -8.07 -10.62
C SER A 34 -10.81 -7.22 -10.64
N VAL A 35 -10.66 -6.22 -9.75
CA VAL A 35 -9.55 -5.25 -9.78
C VAL A 35 -8.82 -5.21 -8.44
N ALA A 36 -7.50 -5.01 -8.48
CA ALA A 36 -6.65 -4.80 -7.31
C ALA A 36 -5.74 -3.58 -7.48
N LEU A 37 -5.33 -2.97 -6.37
CA LEU A 37 -4.28 -1.96 -6.34
C LEU A 37 -2.90 -2.65 -6.27
N ALA A 38 -1.97 -2.20 -7.12
CA ALA A 38 -0.59 -2.68 -7.14
C ALA A 38 0.41 -1.51 -7.17
N GLY A 39 1.59 -1.76 -6.62
CA GLY A 39 2.78 -0.94 -6.80
C GLY A 39 3.45 -1.22 -8.13
N VAL A 40 3.96 -0.18 -8.80
CA VAL A 40 4.88 -0.30 -9.93
C VAL A 40 6.27 0.07 -9.43
N GLN A 41 7.14 -0.93 -9.28
CA GLN A 41 8.48 -0.70 -8.74
C GLN A 41 9.35 0.10 -9.71
N LYS A 42 10.05 1.12 -9.19
CA LYS A 42 11.13 1.78 -9.91
C LYS A 42 12.24 0.75 -10.10
N GLN A 43 12.68 0.56 -11.34
CA GLN A 43 13.92 -0.19 -11.56
C GLN A 43 15.04 0.54 -10.80
N PHE A 44 15.84 -0.17 -10.02
CA PHE A 44 17.11 0.36 -9.54
C PHE A 44 18.01 0.63 -10.77
N LEU A 45 17.94 1.85 -11.29
CA LEU A 45 18.82 2.36 -12.33
C LEU A 45 20.20 2.69 -11.77
N VAL A 46 20.89 1.72 -11.14
CA VAL A 46 22.34 1.82 -10.92
C VAL A 46 22.93 0.41 -10.92
N GLY A 47 23.62 0.04 -12.01
CA GLY A 47 24.51 -1.13 -12.07
C GLY A 47 23.93 -2.39 -12.72
N VAL A 48 24.40 -2.66 -13.94
CA VAL A 48 24.46 -3.97 -14.63
C VAL A 48 23.27 -4.91 -14.37
N GLY A 49 22.13 -4.61 -15.02
CA GLY A 49 20.98 -5.51 -15.11
C GLY A 49 19.68 -4.73 -15.11
N LYS A 50 19.33 -4.10 -16.25
CA LYS A 50 18.03 -3.46 -16.44
C LYS A 50 16.93 -4.53 -16.31
N ARG A 51 16.36 -4.72 -15.12
CA ARG A 51 15.18 -5.58 -14.92
C ARG A 51 13.96 -4.76 -15.24
N ASN A 52 13.01 -5.30 -16.01
CA ASN A 52 11.75 -4.64 -16.33
C ASN A 52 11.03 -4.18 -15.06
N PRO A 53 10.25 -3.08 -15.09
CA PRO A 53 9.46 -2.66 -13.93
C PRO A 53 8.49 -3.80 -13.59
N VAL A 54 8.33 -4.11 -12.31
CA VAL A 54 7.48 -5.21 -11.83
C VAL A 54 6.31 -4.64 -11.06
N LEU A 55 5.14 -5.26 -11.25
CA LEU A 55 3.97 -5.04 -10.41
C LEU A 55 4.16 -5.78 -9.10
N SER A 56 4.08 -5.08 -7.97
CA SER A 56 4.22 -5.64 -6.63
C SER A 56 2.96 -5.41 -5.80
N GLY A 57 2.79 -6.24 -4.77
CA GLY A 57 1.85 -5.95 -3.68
C GLY A 57 2.34 -4.79 -2.82
N LEU A 58 1.56 -4.49 -1.77
CA LEU A 58 1.96 -3.53 -0.75
C LEU A 58 2.35 -4.29 0.53
N GLY A 59 3.62 -4.36 0.86
CA GLY A 59 4.09 -5.12 2.02
C GLY A 59 5.56 -5.49 1.96
N GLY A 60 6.09 -5.96 3.09
CA GLY A 60 7.52 -6.22 3.24
C GLY A 60 7.84 -7.11 4.43
N ARG A 61 9.10 -7.05 4.85
CA ARG A 61 9.65 -8.01 5.83
C ARG A 61 9.22 -7.65 7.24
N ARG A 62 9.11 -8.69 8.06
CA ARG A 62 8.92 -8.53 9.50
C ARG A 62 10.14 -7.84 10.11
N GLU A 63 9.89 -6.81 10.91
CA GLU A 63 10.89 -6.20 11.78
C GLU A 63 10.82 -6.77 13.21
N SER A 64 11.90 -6.60 13.98
CA SER A 64 11.96 -7.04 15.37
C SER A 64 10.99 -6.28 16.29
N SER A 65 10.59 -5.07 15.88
CA SER A 65 9.59 -4.23 16.55
C SER A 65 8.15 -4.66 16.27
N ASP A 66 7.91 -5.48 15.24
CA ASP A 66 6.57 -5.91 14.84
C ASP A 66 6.00 -6.96 15.81
N ILE A 67 4.86 -6.63 16.41
CA ILE A 67 4.18 -7.50 17.38
C ILE A 67 3.56 -8.75 16.74
N ASP A 68 3.09 -8.64 15.49
CA ASP A 68 2.48 -9.71 14.71
C ASP A 68 2.42 -9.33 13.21
N TRP A 69 1.96 -10.25 12.38
CA TRP A 69 1.87 -10.09 10.92
C TRP A 69 0.94 -8.96 10.47
N VAL A 70 -0.05 -8.58 11.29
CA VAL A 70 -0.93 -7.45 10.99
C VAL A 70 -0.19 -6.14 11.22
N HIS A 71 0.64 -6.08 12.25
CA HIS A 71 1.49 -4.92 12.50
C HIS A 71 2.46 -4.72 11.33
N THR A 72 3.14 -5.79 10.90
CA THR A 72 4.01 -5.75 9.70
C THR A 72 3.25 -5.31 8.47
N ALA A 73 2.10 -5.93 8.16
CA ALA A 73 1.33 -5.62 6.97
C ALA A 73 0.90 -4.14 6.92
N LEU A 74 0.39 -3.60 8.03
CA LEU A 74 -0.06 -2.20 8.10
C LEU A 74 1.10 -1.22 8.08
N ARG A 75 2.20 -1.51 8.78
CA ARG A 75 3.41 -0.69 8.78
C ARG A 75 3.96 -0.57 7.36
N GLU A 76 4.30 -1.69 6.73
CA GLU A 76 4.86 -1.74 5.37
C GLU A 76 3.94 -1.07 4.36
N THR A 77 2.63 -1.33 4.44
CA THR A 77 1.66 -0.67 3.53
C THR A 77 1.69 0.85 3.67
N VAL A 78 1.80 1.39 4.89
CA VAL A 78 1.88 2.84 5.11
C VAL A 78 3.23 3.39 4.63
N GLU A 79 4.34 2.70 4.92
CA GLU A 79 5.67 3.08 4.46
C GLU A 79 5.72 3.19 2.93
N GLU A 80 5.22 2.18 2.23
CA GLU A 80 5.26 2.12 0.76
C GLU A 80 4.29 3.11 0.09
N LEU A 81 3.09 3.28 0.66
CA LEU A 81 2.14 4.24 0.13
C LEU A 81 2.62 5.68 0.33
N PHE A 82 3.30 5.99 1.44
CA PHE A 82 3.63 7.36 1.82
C PHE A 82 5.13 7.70 1.84
N ASP A 83 6.04 6.77 1.50
CA ASP A 83 7.51 6.94 1.54
C ASP A 83 7.97 7.52 2.88
N VAL A 84 7.47 6.90 3.95
CA VAL A 84 7.82 7.20 5.35
C VAL A 84 8.54 5.99 5.95
N LYS A 85 9.42 6.20 6.93
CA LYS A 85 10.15 5.11 7.61
C LYS A 85 9.66 4.84 9.03
N ASP A 86 9.27 5.90 9.74
CA ASP A 86 8.87 5.78 11.15
C ASP A 86 7.34 5.93 11.25
N VAL A 87 6.61 4.83 11.06
CA VAL A 87 5.15 4.83 11.22
C VAL A 87 4.78 4.86 12.71
N PRO A 88 4.02 5.86 13.19
CA PRO A 88 3.69 5.94 14.61
C PRO A 88 2.87 4.73 15.08
N VAL A 89 3.26 4.11 16.20
CA VAL A 89 2.53 2.98 16.80
C VAL A 89 1.07 3.34 17.10
N THR A 90 0.79 4.58 17.48
CA THR A 90 -0.58 5.08 17.69
C THR A 90 -1.43 5.05 16.42
N LEU A 91 -0.82 5.33 15.25
CA LEU A 91 -1.48 5.20 13.95
C LEU A 91 -1.75 3.73 13.63
N LEU A 92 -0.77 2.85 13.83
CA LEU A 92 -0.93 1.40 13.60
C LEU A 92 -2.04 0.81 14.47
N ASN A 93 -2.08 1.16 15.76
CA ASN A 93 -3.15 0.72 16.66
C ASN A 93 -4.53 1.22 16.22
N ARG A 94 -4.61 2.47 15.72
CA ARG A 94 -5.85 3.02 15.16
C ARG A 94 -6.29 2.27 13.90
N LEU A 95 -5.35 1.97 13.00
CA LEU A 95 -5.63 1.20 11.79
C LEU A 95 -6.13 -0.20 12.12
N ARG A 96 -5.49 -0.90 13.07
CA ARG A 96 -5.94 -2.23 13.54
C ARG A 96 -7.35 -2.25 14.10
N LEU A 97 -7.79 -1.15 14.73
CA LEU A 97 -9.15 -1.02 15.24
C LEU A 97 -10.17 -0.80 14.11
N LEU A 98 -9.81 0.01 13.12
CA LEU A 98 -10.73 0.48 12.09
C LEU A 98 -10.74 -0.40 10.83
N LEU A 99 -9.72 -1.22 10.63
CA LEU A 99 -9.59 -2.14 9.49
C LEU A 99 -9.73 -3.58 9.98
N PRO A 100 -10.96 -4.10 10.08
CA PRO A 100 -11.18 -5.48 10.52
C PRO A 100 -10.66 -6.45 9.48
N ILE A 101 -9.95 -7.47 9.93
CA ILE A 101 -9.40 -8.51 9.06
C ILE A 101 -10.52 -9.46 8.67
N ARG A 102 -10.94 -9.40 7.40
CA ARG A 102 -11.96 -10.31 6.85
C ARG A 102 -11.34 -11.58 6.28
N SER A 103 -10.14 -11.46 5.70
CA SER A 103 -9.43 -12.57 5.08
C SER A 103 -7.93 -12.31 5.08
N ALA A 104 -7.16 -13.37 5.34
CA ALA A 104 -5.72 -13.41 5.17
C ALA A 104 -5.31 -14.75 4.55
N VAL A 105 -4.30 -14.72 3.69
CA VAL A 105 -3.72 -15.89 3.03
C VAL A 105 -2.22 -15.87 3.28
N GLU A 106 -1.65 -17.01 3.63
CA GLU A 106 -0.21 -17.17 3.76
C GLU A 106 0.31 -18.02 2.61
N THR A 107 1.45 -17.62 2.05
CA THR A 107 2.14 -18.33 0.97
C THR A 107 3.63 -18.13 1.16
N ASP A 108 4.36 -19.22 1.34
CA ASP A 108 5.82 -19.22 1.52
C ASP A 108 6.32 -18.24 2.58
N GLY A 109 5.62 -18.16 3.72
CA GLY A 109 5.96 -17.27 4.83
C GLY A 109 5.54 -15.80 4.64
N TYR A 110 4.89 -15.46 3.54
CA TYR A 110 4.30 -14.13 3.29
C TYR A 110 2.81 -14.13 3.60
N VAL A 111 2.36 -13.30 4.55
CA VAL A 111 0.95 -13.16 4.91
C VAL A 111 0.33 -11.96 4.20
N MET A 112 -0.65 -12.19 3.35
CA MET A 112 -1.40 -11.14 2.63
C MET A 112 -2.78 -10.94 3.24
N ILE A 113 -3.06 -9.72 3.72
CA ILE A 113 -4.38 -9.32 4.22
C ILE A 113 -5.19 -8.73 3.07
N GLN A 114 -6.43 -9.19 2.87
CA GLN A 114 -7.30 -8.64 1.84
C GLN A 114 -8.23 -7.58 2.42
N TYR A 115 -8.25 -6.41 1.78
CA TYR A 115 -9.09 -5.27 2.10
C TYR A 115 -9.85 -4.79 0.87
N SER A 116 -10.99 -4.14 1.07
CA SER A 116 -11.78 -3.47 0.02
C SER A 116 -11.21 -2.08 -0.31
N PHE A 117 -11.74 -1.41 -1.33
CA PHE A 117 -11.39 0.00 -1.56
C PHE A 117 -12.00 0.96 -0.53
N ASP A 118 -13.09 0.59 0.13
CA ASP A 118 -13.63 1.37 1.25
C ASP A 118 -12.68 1.32 2.46
N ASP A 119 -12.08 0.14 2.73
CA ASP A 119 -11.06 -0.02 3.76
C ASP A 119 -9.80 0.81 3.43
N LEU A 120 -9.43 0.94 2.15
CA LEU A 120 -8.36 1.85 1.72
C LEU A 120 -8.70 3.30 2.08
N VAL A 121 -9.92 3.78 1.81
CA VAL A 121 -10.33 5.14 2.18
C VAL A 121 -10.24 5.39 3.69
N VAL A 122 -10.57 4.38 4.51
CA VAL A 122 -10.38 4.43 5.97
C VAL A 122 -8.90 4.57 6.33
N LEU A 123 -8.02 3.80 5.67
CA LEU A 123 -6.57 3.91 5.85
C LEU A 123 -6.08 5.32 5.50
N LEU A 124 -6.44 5.84 4.32
CA LEU A 124 -6.05 7.17 3.87
C LEU A 124 -6.49 8.25 4.85
N THR A 125 -7.71 8.14 5.38
CA THR A 125 -8.26 9.06 6.38
C THR A 125 -7.43 9.06 7.67
N CYS A 126 -6.96 7.88 8.12
CA CYS A 126 -6.10 7.79 9.30
C CYS A 126 -4.71 8.40 9.04
N CYS A 127 -4.21 8.28 7.82
CA CYS A 127 -2.90 8.76 7.40
C CYS A 127 -2.85 10.26 7.05
N MET A 128 -3.96 10.99 7.15
CA MET A 128 -4.04 12.42 6.79
C MET A 128 -3.03 13.35 7.51
N SER A 129 -2.50 12.94 8.66
CA SER A 129 -1.50 13.69 9.43
C SER A 129 -0.06 13.35 9.09
N LEU A 130 0.18 12.30 8.29
CA LEU A 130 1.51 11.95 7.85
C LEU A 130 2.05 13.04 6.93
N VAL A 131 3.37 13.23 6.95
CA VAL A 131 4.06 14.06 5.96
C VAL A 131 4.71 13.10 4.97
N SER A 132 4.24 13.15 3.72
CA SER A 132 4.73 12.27 2.65
C SER A 132 5.42 13.10 1.56
N PRO A 133 6.62 12.73 1.10
CA PRO A 133 7.23 13.38 -0.06
C PRO A 133 6.51 13.03 -1.37
N LEU A 134 5.65 12.02 -1.37
CA LEU A 134 4.92 11.56 -2.54
C LEU A 134 3.66 12.35 -2.84
N TYR A 135 3.18 13.18 -1.91
CA TYR A 135 1.91 13.89 -2.07
C TYR A 135 2.01 15.33 -1.60
N LYS A 136 1.80 16.28 -2.52
CA LYS A 136 1.67 17.71 -2.17
C LYS A 136 0.44 17.96 -1.29
N VAL A 137 -0.62 17.17 -1.50
CA VAL A 137 -1.86 17.17 -0.71
C VAL A 137 -2.21 15.72 -0.45
N GLN A 138 -2.44 15.37 0.82
CA GLN A 138 -2.72 13.99 1.19
C GLN A 138 -3.96 13.43 0.46
N PRO A 139 -3.86 12.22 -0.11
CA PRO A 139 -4.94 11.63 -0.90
C PRO A 139 -6.09 11.22 0.00
N ARG A 140 -7.33 11.47 -0.46
CA ARG A 140 -8.56 11.07 0.27
C ARG A 140 -9.35 10.00 -0.46
N THR A 141 -8.98 9.75 -1.71
CA THR A 141 -9.65 8.80 -2.60
C THR A 141 -8.59 7.94 -3.30
N LEU A 142 -9.02 6.79 -3.83
CA LEU A 142 -8.17 5.94 -4.67
C LEU A 142 -7.62 6.72 -5.89
N GLN A 143 -8.44 7.58 -6.49
CA GLN A 143 -8.01 8.42 -7.62
C GLN A 143 -6.92 9.39 -7.20
N ASP A 144 -7.05 10.06 -6.06
CA ASP A 144 -5.99 10.94 -5.54
C ASP A 144 -4.71 10.17 -5.29
N LEU A 145 -4.83 8.99 -4.67
CA LEU A 145 -3.70 8.13 -4.31
C LEU A 145 -2.86 7.75 -5.53
N ILE A 146 -3.52 7.45 -6.65
CA ILE A 146 -2.87 7.05 -7.90
C ILE A 146 -2.36 8.26 -8.69
N VAL A 147 -3.25 9.22 -9.00
CA VAL A 147 -2.99 10.27 -10.01
C VAL A 147 -2.16 11.42 -9.44
N LYS A 148 -2.26 11.70 -8.13
CA LYS A 148 -1.55 12.82 -7.50
C LYS A 148 -0.22 12.41 -6.88
N ARG A 149 0.19 11.15 -7.05
CA ARG A 149 1.47 10.63 -6.57
C ARG A 149 2.62 11.30 -7.33
N CYS A 150 3.52 11.92 -6.58
CA CYS A 150 4.76 12.50 -7.07
C CYS A 150 5.85 11.41 -7.14
N VAL A 151 6.89 11.67 -7.91
CA VAL A 151 8.07 10.79 -7.95
C VAL A 151 8.85 10.93 -6.64
N GLY A 152 8.85 9.90 -5.81
CA GLY A 152 9.65 9.84 -4.56
C GLY A 152 10.91 8.99 -4.68
N SER A 153 11.57 8.74 -3.54
CA SER A 153 12.75 7.88 -3.43
C SER A 153 12.43 6.41 -3.16
N GLY A 154 11.23 6.11 -2.66
CA GLY A 154 10.80 4.76 -2.35
C GLY A 154 10.73 3.81 -3.56
N GLU A 155 10.66 2.51 -3.26
CA GLU A 155 10.68 1.42 -4.24
C GLU A 155 9.52 1.53 -5.23
N ILE A 156 8.33 1.87 -4.76
CA ILE A 156 7.14 2.06 -5.60
C ILE A 156 7.17 3.45 -6.24
N GLY A 157 7.33 3.47 -7.56
CA GLY A 157 7.33 4.69 -8.36
C GLY A 157 5.93 5.20 -8.67
N SER A 158 5.05 4.28 -9.06
CA SER A 158 3.66 4.58 -9.42
C SER A 158 2.74 3.54 -8.80
N LEU A 159 1.45 3.86 -8.71
CA LEU A 159 0.42 2.90 -8.35
C LEU A 159 -0.45 2.61 -9.57
N ALA A 160 -0.97 1.40 -9.68
CA ALA A 160 -1.82 0.98 -10.78
C ALA A 160 -2.99 0.13 -10.28
N LEU A 161 -4.12 0.24 -10.99
CA LEU A 161 -5.17 -0.74 -10.89
C LEU A 161 -4.90 -1.85 -11.88
N VAL A 162 -4.90 -3.09 -11.39
CA VAL A 162 -4.59 -4.28 -12.18
C VAL A 162 -5.77 -5.25 -12.17
N PRO A 163 -6.06 -5.93 -13.29
CA PRO A 163 -7.08 -6.97 -13.31
C PRO A 163 -6.60 -8.19 -12.51
N ARG A 164 -7.49 -8.78 -11.73
CA ARG A 164 -7.26 -10.04 -11.01
C ARG A 164 -7.52 -11.25 -11.91
N LEU A 165 -6.88 -11.27 -13.08
CA LEU A 165 -6.99 -12.35 -14.07
C LEU A 165 -5.63 -13.02 -14.26
N GLN A 166 -5.63 -14.32 -14.54
CA GLN A 166 -4.42 -15.06 -14.87
C GLN A 166 -4.12 -14.96 -16.36
N GLY A 167 -2.83 -14.91 -16.73
CA GLY A 167 -2.40 -14.97 -18.12
C GLY A 167 -2.73 -13.72 -18.95
N ILE A 168 -2.76 -12.55 -18.33
CA ILE A 168 -2.99 -11.28 -19.05
C ILE A 168 -1.79 -10.98 -19.96
N THR A 169 -2.06 -10.78 -21.24
CA THR A 169 -1.10 -10.24 -22.21
C THR A 169 -1.55 -8.86 -22.67
N ILE A 170 -0.61 -7.94 -22.83
CA ILE A 170 -0.88 -6.62 -23.43
C ILE A 170 -0.83 -6.79 -24.94
N ASP A 171 -1.82 -6.23 -25.65
CA ASP A 171 -1.79 -6.18 -27.11
C ASP A 171 -0.57 -5.35 -27.56
N PRO A 172 0.27 -5.85 -28.48
CA PRO A 172 1.49 -5.15 -28.89
C PRO A 172 1.25 -3.74 -29.45
N HIS A 173 0.15 -3.50 -30.17
CA HIS A 173 -0.14 -2.16 -30.70
C HIS A 173 -0.51 -1.21 -29.57
N PHE A 174 -1.26 -1.69 -28.58
CA PHE A 174 -1.54 -0.89 -27.39
C PHE A 174 -0.27 -0.63 -26.56
N GLU A 175 0.65 -1.59 -26.48
CA GLU A 175 1.96 -1.38 -25.86
C GLU A 175 2.75 -0.26 -26.56
N GLU A 176 2.75 -0.22 -27.89
CA GLU A 176 3.33 0.89 -28.65
C GLU A 176 2.66 2.24 -28.32
N ASP A 177 1.33 2.26 -28.18
CA ASP A 177 0.59 3.47 -27.80
C ASP A 177 0.92 3.95 -26.38
N LEU A 178 1.23 3.05 -25.44
CA LEU A 178 1.68 3.39 -24.09
C LEU A 178 3.10 4.00 -24.07
N VAL A 179 3.96 3.58 -25.01
CA VAL A 179 5.36 4.03 -25.09
C VAL A 179 5.51 5.31 -25.92
N LYS A 180 4.55 5.63 -26.81
CA LYS A 180 4.54 6.90 -27.55
C LYS A 180 4.69 8.05 -26.56
N LYS A 181 5.87 8.69 -26.61
CA LYS A 181 6.27 9.76 -25.70
C LYS A 181 5.14 10.77 -25.65
N ILE A 182 4.69 11.09 -24.43
CA ILE A 182 4.01 12.35 -24.18
C ILE A 182 5.02 13.42 -24.64
N GLU A 183 4.80 13.98 -25.83
CA GLU A 183 5.50 15.17 -26.26
C GLU A 183 5.11 16.26 -25.26
N VAL A 184 5.97 16.46 -24.26
CA VAL A 184 5.84 17.60 -23.37
C VAL A 184 6.08 18.81 -24.25
N GLY A 185 4.98 19.41 -24.73
CA GLY A 185 5.01 20.66 -25.46
C GLY A 185 5.75 21.68 -24.60
N THR A 186 6.96 22.01 -25.02
CA THR A 186 7.67 23.18 -24.52
C THR A 186 6.88 24.40 -24.97
N ALA A 187 6.04 24.93 -24.06
CA ALA A 187 5.47 26.26 -24.15
C ALA A 187 6.36 27.24 -23.38
#